data_AF-A0A6G0WN56-F1
#
_entry.id   AF-A0A6G0WN56-F1
#
_cell.length_a   1.000
_cell.length_b   1.000
_cell.length_c   1.000
_cell.angle_alpha   90.00
_cell.angle_beta   90.00
_cell.angle_gamma   90.00
#
_symmetry.space_group_name_H-M   'P 1'
#
loop_
_entity.id
_entity.type
_entity.pdbx_description
1 polymer ?
#
loop_
_entity_poly.entity_id
_entity_poly.type
_entity_poly.pdbx_seq_one_letter_code
_entity_poly.pdbx_strand_id
1 'polypeptide(L)'
;MTPTPATTLNTSQFPSRSDCQDASSGVYSTPSWTPGSQSQTRCSPYPQRRRTPTQNNTTRRRPSRRKSRAEQRDSQQCQLLVKPLLKTTVGQRDTSGITLDARVVSGSCFNNILQNLWDEFKGNVKGRAVKSDDGWAVEAADIANWERLRQFMINKKVVDCSKTEQEWSQWLVKMKDKYVTLVIYEYGCMIGRQQELDEFTTVCIRPLLTDRSGATAETTLRDIVSSLQTPWSATFQAEQVVWRMWANHISRNLNRSTWDAAITSHPPPHIAQLFQPVDSRLSNHLSNFRRSVNMALDCVEASIADIRQLREQLDIFESNLNTRKSIVEAFIRDIPPPPAHCVIDPLTQMENVEDHEHEDIPFN
;
A
#
# COMPACT_ATOMS: atom_id res chain seq x y z
N MET A 1 -66.74 16.51 -4.33
CA MET A 1 -67.08 15.35 -3.50
C MET A 1 -65.84 14.94 -2.72
N THR A 2 -65.77 15.39 -1.47
CA THR A 2 -65.07 14.77 -0.33
C THR A 2 -65.77 13.43 0.02
N PRO A 3 -65.21 12.52 0.85
CA PRO A 3 -64.43 12.82 2.05
C PRO A 3 -63.26 11.88 2.45
N THR A 4 -62.54 12.40 3.45
CA THR A 4 -61.68 11.78 4.46
C THR A 4 -62.33 10.57 5.17
N PRO A 5 -61.54 9.81 5.95
CA PRO A 5 -61.75 9.89 7.39
C PRO A 5 -60.46 10.05 8.21
N ALA A 6 -60.61 10.75 9.33
CA ALA A 6 -59.69 10.85 10.44
C ALA A 6 -59.97 9.75 11.47
N THR A 7 -58.97 9.34 12.25
CA THR A 7 -59.18 8.89 13.63
C THR A 7 -57.98 9.29 14.48
N THR A 8 -58.33 9.95 15.57
CA THR A 8 -57.55 10.59 16.63
C THR A 8 -57.36 9.64 17.82
N LEU A 9 -56.48 10.04 18.77
CA LEU A 9 -56.34 9.67 20.20
C LEU A 9 -54.94 9.10 20.53
N ASN A 10 -54.21 9.48 21.59
CA ASN A 10 -54.42 10.48 22.63
C ASN A 10 -53.10 10.73 23.38
N THR A 11 -53.05 11.88 24.04
CA THR A 11 -51.99 12.47 24.88
C THR A 11 -51.93 11.88 26.29
N SER A 12 -50.74 11.77 26.89
CA SER A 12 -50.47 11.99 28.34
C SER A 12 -48.96 11.92 28.61
N GLN A 13 -48.23 13.03 28.83
CA GLN A 13 -48.03 13.75 30.09
C GLN A 13 -47.43 12.92 31.25
N PHE A 14 -46.25 13.36 31.70
CA PHE A 14 -45.57 13.07 32.97
C PHE A 14 -46.50 13.23 34.19
N PRO A 15 -46.14 12.61 35.33
CA PRO A 15 -45.74 13.46 36.44
C PRO A 15 -44.53 12.94 37.25
N SER A 16 -43.75 13.90 37.72
CA SER A 16 -42.83 13.80 38.86
C SER A 16 -43.60 13.70 40.19
N ARG A 17 -43.05 12.97 41.17
CA ARG A 17 -43.18 13.15 42.65
C ARG A 17 -42.18 12.18 43.32
N SER A 18 -41.21 12.57 44.14
CA SER A 18 -41.21 13.30 45.43
C SER A 18 -41.21 12.38 46.65
N ASP A 19 -40.13 12.54 47.43
CA ASP A 19 -40.01 12.59 48.89
C ASP A 19 -40.13 11.35 49.79
N CYS A 20 -39.06 11.14 50.57
CA CYS A 20 -38.98 11.12 52.05
C CYS A 20 -37.57 11.68 52.40
N GLN A 21 -37.37 12.90 52.93
CA GLN A 21 -37.46 13.35 54.34
C GLN A 21 -36.84 12.34 55.33
N ASP A 22 -35.81 12.65 56.14
CA ASP A 22 -35.77 13.67 57.21
C ASP A 22 -34.30 14.06 57.56
N ALA A 23 -33.97 15.36 57.74
CA ALA A 23 -33.83 16.09 59.03
C ALA A 23 -32.60 15.65 59.87
N SER A 24 -31.76 16.50 60.49
CA SER A 24 -31.73 17.96 60.66
C SER A 24 -30.40 18.35 61.34
N SER A 25 -29.97 19.58 61.08
CA SER A 25 -29.27 20.51 62.00
C SER A 25 -27.79 20.33 62.35
N GLY A 26 -27.01 21.38 62.08
CA GLY A 26 -25.73 21.62 62.74
C GLY A 26 -24.77 22.59 62.05
N VAL A 27 -25.19 23.82 61.77
CA VAL A 27 -24.33 24.96 61.37
C VAL A 27 -23.52 25.42 62.60
N TYR A 28 -22.21 25.73 62.44
CA TYR A 28 -21.59 27.02 62.79
C TYR A 28 -20.07 27.06 62.50
N SER A 29 -19.74 28.01 61.61
CA SER A 29 -18.54 28.81 61.33
C SER A 29 -17.22 28.65 62.14
N THR A 30 -16.12 28.57 61.36
CA THR A 30 -14.75 29.14 61.54
C THR A 30 -14.72 30.62 61.97
N PRO A 31 -13.59 31.27 62.43
CA PRO A 31 -12.20 31.09 61.96
C PRO A 31 -11.02 31.33 62.96
N SER A 32 -9.82 31.10 62.41
CA SER A 32 -8.42 31.43 62.76
C SER A 32 -8.10 32.66 63.64
N TRP A 33 -6.95 32.64 64.36
CA TRP A 33 -5.69 33.38 64.07
C TRP A 33 -4.65 33.20 65.21
N THR A 34 -3.36 33.09 64.83
CA THR A 34 -2.13 33.09 65.67
C THR A 34 -1.83 34.47 66.28
N PRO A 35 -0.98 34.55 67.32
CA PRO A 35 0.36 35.14 67.12
C PRO A 35 1.49 34.53 67.99
N GLY A 36 2.75 34.67 67.55
CA GLY A 36 3.95 34.14 68.21
C GLY A 36 4.74 35.13 69.09
N SER A 37 5.88 34.69 69.67
CA SER A 37 7.14 35.46 69.82
C SER A 37 8.26 34.66 70.54
N GLN A 38 9.46 34.63 69.93
CA GLN A 38 10.84 34.82 70.46
C GLN A 38 11.26 34.17 71.81
N SER A 39 12.28 33.29 71.90
CA SER A 39 13.76 33.39 71.70
C SER A 39 14.50 33.23 73.04
N GLN A 40 15.50 32.34 73.16
CA GLN A 40 16.81 32.65 73.77
C GLN A 40 17.83 31.50 73.69
N THR A 41 19.06 31.94 73.48
CA THR A 41 20.31 31.24 73.16
C THR A 41 21.08 30.84 74.42
N ARG A 42 21.89 29.77 74.37
CA ARG A 42 22.97 29.54 75.34
C ARG A 42 24.28 29.21 74.61
N CYS A 43 25.31 30.03 74.83
CA CYS A 43 26.71 29.86 74.37
C CYS A 43 27.52 29.03 75.38
N SER A 44 28.54 28.28 74.94
CA SER A 44 30.02 28.56 75.05
C SER A 44 30.74 27.23 75.44
N PRO A 45 32.09 27.00 75.38
CA PRO A 45 33.25 27.86 75.02
C PRO A 45 34.34 27.19 74.12
N TYR A 46 35.40 27.97 73.79
CA TYR A 46 36.72 27.67 73.16
C TYR A 46 36.93 28.09 71.69
N PRO A 47 38.14 28.62 71.33
CA PRO A 47 38.27 29.84 70.53
C PRO A 47 38.88 29.65 69.13
N GLN A 48 38.61 30.63 68.27
CA GLN A 48 39.10 30.76 66.89
C GLN A 48 40.63 30.90 66.77
N ARG A 49 41.21 30.28 65.73
CA ARG A 49 42.41 30.78 65.05
C ARG A 49 42.21 30.76 63.53
N ARG A 50 42.47 31.90 62.88
CA ARG A 50 42.35 32.14 61.42
C ARG A 50 43.68 31.86 60.69
N ARG A 51 43.57 31.20 59.51
CA ARG A 51 44.15 31.45 58.14
C ARG A 51 45.67 31.79 58.02
N THR A 52 46.52 31.35 57.07
CA THR A 52 46.53 30.74 55.70
C THR A 52 48.06 30.59 55.32
N PRO A 53 48.54 30.35 54.06
CA PRO A 53 48.36 29.28 53.06
C PRO A 53 49.71 28.68 52.57
N THR A 54 49.72 27.57 51.81
CA THR A 54 50.80 27.31 50.82
C THR A 54 50.30 26.44 49.66
N GLN A 55 50.53 26.90 48.43
CA GLN A 55 50.30 26.23 47.15
C GLN A 55 51.32 25.10 46.91
N ASN A 56 50.90 23.97 46.33
CA ASN A 56 51.32 23.56 44.97
C ASN A 56 50.84 22.14 44.59
N ASN A 57 50.18 22.09 43.42
CA ASN A 57 50.16 21.07 42.36
C ASN A 57 50.11 19.56 42.70
N THR A 58 49.01 18.88 42.33
CA THR A 58 48.92 18.05 41.11
C THR A 58 47.61 17.24 41.02
N THR A 59 46.86 17.50 39.95
CA THR A 59 46.05 16.61 39.11
C THR A 59 45.53 15.25 39.65
N ARG A 60 44.22 15.16 39.92
CA ARG A 60 43.33 14.16 39.26
C ARG A 60 41.85 14.45 39.54
N ARG A 61 41.11 14.79 38.47
CA ARG A 61 39.64 14.96 38.44
C ARG A 61 38.96 13.67 38.90
N ARG A 62 38.25 13.71 40.02
CA ARG A 62 37.19 12.75 40.38
C ARG A 62 35.85 13.42 40.09
N PRO A 63 35.00 12.91 39.20
CA PRO A 63 33.63 13.40 39.11
C PRO A 63 32.89 12.99 40.38
N SER A 64 32.37 14.00 41.05
CA SER A 64 31.51 13.93 42.22
C SER A 64 30.28 13.08 41.92
N ARG A 65 30.20 11.96 42.65
CA ARG A 65 29.04 11.08 42.78
C ARG A 65 27.95 11.84 43.57
N ARG A 66 27.22 12.73 42.90
CA ARG A 66 25.93 13.26 43.34
C ARG A 66 25.01 13.30 42.13
N LYS A 67 24.54 12.12 41.71
CA LYS A 67 23.31 12.03 40.92
C LYS A 67 22.15 12.31 41.86
N SER A 68 21.65 13.54 41.78
CA SER A 68 20.22 13.87 41.75
C SER A 68 19.29 12.71 42.06
N ARG A 69 18.79 12.66 43.30
CA ARG A 69 17.58 11.94 43.74
C ARG A 69 16.30 12.48 43.08
N ALA A 70 16.42 13.06 41.88
CA ALA A 70 15.37 13.75 41.13
C ALA A 70 15.29 13.30 39.66
N GLU A 71 16.15 12.37 39.22
CA GLU A 71 16.12 11.75 37.88
C GLU A 71 15.77 10.25 37.97
N GLN A 72 15.02 9.86 39.00
CA GLN A 72 14.44 8.51 39.18
C GLN A 72 12.91 8.57 39.14
N ARG A 73 12.38 9.30 38.15
CA ARG A 73 11.15 8.88 37.47
C ARG A 73 11.57 8.35 36.11
N ASP A 74 12.36 7.28 36.10
CA ASP A 74 12.39 6.41 34.94
C ASP A 74 10.94 5.98 34.71
N SER A 75 10.39 6.30 33.54
CA SER A 75 9.06 5.92 33.09
C SER A 75 8.74 4.51 33.58
N GLN A 76 7.85 4.37 34.57
CA GLN A 76 7.55 3.09 35.21
C GLN A 76 6.93 2.16 34.17
N GLN A 77 7.78 1.44 33.44
CA GLN A 77 7.36 0.54 32.40
C GLN A 77 6.81 -0.70 33.09
N CYS A 78 5.49 -0.83 33.09
CA CYS A 78 4.81 -2.00 33.59
C CYS A 78 5.05 -3.17 32.63
N GLN A 79 5.14 -4.39 33.17
CA GLN A 79 5.31 -5.61 32.39
C GLN A 79 4.26 -6.63 32.80
N LEU A 80 3.79 -7.41 31.83
CA LEU A 80 2.84 -8.49 32.05
C LEU A 80 3.30 -9.74 31.29
N LEU A 81 3.51 -10.83 32.02
CA LEU A 81 3.82 -12.14 31.43
C LEU A 81 2.50 -12.88 31.18
N VAL A 82 2.13 -12.98 29.90
CA VAL A 82 0.90 -13.66 29.47
C VAL A 82 1.18 -15.02 28.86
N LYS A 83 0.27 -15.97 29.09
CA LYS A 83 0.20 -17.25 28.38
C LYS A 83 -1.12 -17.29 27.60
N PRO A 84 -1.10 -17.10 26.28
CA PRO A 84 -2.33 -17.04 25.50
C PRO A 84 -2.96 -18.42 25.33
N LEU A 85 -4.29 -18.47 25.37
CA LEU A 85 -5.10 -19.65 25.15
C LEU A 85 -6.21 -19.29 24.16
N LEU A 86 -6.15 -19.84 22.95
CA LEU A 86 -7.16 -19.65 21.93
C LEU A 86 -8.33 -20.61 22.15
N LYS A 87 -9.54 -20.05 22.09
CA LYS A 87 -10.79 -20.81 22.16
C LYS A 87 -11.75 -20.44 21.04
N THR A 88 -12.50 -21.42 20.56
CA THR A 88 -13.58 -21.23 19.58
C THR A 88 -14.88 -20.80 20.25
N THR A 89 -15.13 -21.24 21.49
CA THR A 89 -16.30 -20.86 22.30
C THR A 89 -15.91 -20.59 23.76
N VAL A 90 -16.74 -19.82 24.47
CA VAL A 90 -16.52 -19.55 25.91
C VAL A 90 -16.56 -20.83 26.74
N GLY A 91 -17.47 -21.75 26.41
CA GLY A 91 -17.65 -23.02 27.10
C GLY A 91 -16.61 -24.09 26.78
N GLN A 92 -15.69 -23.85 25.82
CA GLN A 92 -14.64 -24.80 25.49
C GLN A 92 -13.73 -25.04 26.71
N ARG A 93 -13.41 -26.31 27.00
CA ARG A 93 -12.48 -26.66 28.08
C ARG A 93 -11.09 -26.12 27.79
N ASP A 94 -10.39 -25.64 28.82
CA ASP A 94 -9.03 -25.10 28.68
C ASP A 94 -8.04 -26.10 28.05
N THR A 95 -8.21 -27.39 28.36
CA THR A 95 -7.38 -28.49 27.81
C THR A 95 -7.60 -28.72 26.32
N SER A 96 -8.71 -28.23 25.78
CA SER A 96 -9.07 -28.39 24.37
C SER A 96 -8.76 -27.13 23.56
N GLY A 97 -8.37 -26.03 24.21
CA GLY A 97 -7.95 -24.79 23.55
C GLY A 97 -6.49 -24.86 23.09
N ILE A 98 -6.13 -24.04 22.11
CA ILE A 98 -4.76 -23.98 21.58
C ILE A 98 -3.95 -23.04 22.47
N THR A 99 -2.95 -23.59 23.15
CA THR A 99 -2.05 -22.79 23.99
C THR A 99 -0.91 -22.24 23.13
N LEU A 100 -0.69 -20.93 23.18
CA LEU A 100 0.44 -20.28 22.52
C LEU A 100 1.61 -20.07 23.48
N ASP A 101 2.77 -19.76 22.92
CA ASP A 101 3.97 -19.46 23.69
C ASP A 101 3.77 -18.25 24.61
N ALA A 102 4.38 -18.32 25.79
CA ALA A 102 4.28 -17.23 26.75
C ALA A 102 5.05 -16.00 26.26
N ARG A 103 4.46 -14.82 26.52
CA ARG A 103 4.98 -13.55 26.04
C ARG A 103 5.00 -12.52 27.17
N VAL A 104 6.10 -11.77 27.26
CA VAL A 104 6.18 -10.60 28.13
C VAL A 104 5.81 -9.38 27.30
N VAL A 105 4.81 -8.64 27.76
CA VAL A 105 4.38 -7.39 27.14
C VAL A 105 4.61 -6.25 28.11
N SER A 106 5.23 -5.18 27.61
CA SER A 106 5.63 -4.02 28.41
C SER A 106 4.91 -2.77 27.92
N GLY A 107 4.59 -1.83 28.82
CA GLY A 107 3.91 -0.58 28.47
C GLY A 107 3.99 0.48 29.57
N SER A 108 3.70 1.74 29.24
CA SER A 108 3.71 2.84 30.22
C SER A 108 2.47 2.86 31.12
N CYS A 109 1.38 2.25 30.68
CA CYS A 109 0.14 2.04 31.42
C CYS A 109 -0.52 0.73 30.98
N PHE A 110 -1.60 0.32 31.66
CA PHE A 110 -2.32 -0.89 31.29
C PHE A 110 -2.92 -0.81 29.88
N ASN A 111 -3.40 0.37 29.45
CA ASN A 111 -3.95 0.53 28.11
C ASN A 111 -2.89 0.32 27.01
N ASN A 112 -1.64 0.76 27.24
CA ASN A 112 -0.53 0.43 26.33
C ASN A 112 -0.24 -1.08 26.29
N ILE A 113 -0.33 -1.78 27.43
CA ILE A 113 -0.19 -3.24 27.46
C ILE A 113 -1.33 -3.89 26.67
N LEU A 114 -2.58 -3.40 26.79
CA LEU A 114 -3.71 -3.90 26.01
C LEU A 114 -3.52 -3.70 24.51
N GLN A 115 -3.03 -2.54 24.10
CA GLN A 115 -2.74 -2.24 22.70
C GLN A 115 -1.65 -3.15 22.15
N ASN A 116 -0.56 -3.34 22.90
CA ASN A 116 0.51 -4.25 22.51
C ASN A 116 0.04 -5.71 22.43
N LEU A 117 -0.85 -6.14 23.35
CA LEU A 117 -1.48 -7.46 23.28
C LEU A 117 -2.41 -7.61 22.07
N TRP A 118 -3.17 -6.57 21.73
CA TRP A 118 -3.99 -6.55 20.53
C TRP A 118 -3.13 -6.68 19.27
N ASP A 119 -2.07 -5.87 19.15
CA ASP A 119 -1.19 -5.92 17.98
C ASP A 119 -0.50 -7.27 17.80
N GLU A 120 -0.12 -7.93 18.90
CA GLU A 120 0.49 -9.26 18.89
C GLU A 120 -0.52 -10.35 18.49
N PHE A 121 -1.76 -10.29 18.99
CA PHE A 121 -2.70 -11.41 18.89
C PHE A 121 -3.91 -11.19 17.96
N LYS A 122 -4.11 -10.01 17.37
CA LYS A 122 -5.22 -9.71 16.46
C LYS A 122 -5.32 -10.69 15.28
N GLY A 123 -4.20 -11.22 14.81
CA GLY A 123 -4.17 -12.23 13.75
C GLY A 123 -4.84 -13.56 14.10
N ASN A 124 -5.05 -13.85 15.39
CA ASN A 124 -5.76 -15.05 15.86
C ASN A 124 -7.27 -14.84 15.99
N VAL A 125 -7.76 -13.61 15.82
CA VAL A 125 -9.19 -13.29 15.86
C VAL A 125 -9.71 -13.32 14.43
N LYS A 126 -10.79 -14.07 14.19
CA LYS A 126 -11.42 -14.22 12.86
C LYS A 126 -12.54 -13.21 12.62
N GLY A 127 -13.09 -12.63 13.69
CA GLY A 127 -14.13 -11.61 13.64
C GLY A 127 -14.84 -11.49 14.98
N ARG A 128 -15.95 -10.77 15.03
CA ARG A 128 -16.82 -10.69 16.21
C ARG A 128 -18.23 -11.16 15.85
N ALA A 129 -18.68 -12.22 16.51
CA ALA A 129 -20.05 -12.68 16.41
C ALA A 129 -20.98 -11.72 17.17
N VAL A 130 -22.04 -11.29 16.50
CA VAL A 130 -23.10 -10.46 17.05
C VAL A 130 -24.42 -11.15 16.79
N LYS A 131 -25.27 -11.23 17.82
CA LYS A 131 -26.61 -11.76 17.71
C LYS A 131 -27.58 -10.60 17.85
N SER A 132 -28.24 -10.25 16.74
CA SER A 132 -29.29 -9.23 16.66
C SER A 132 -30.64 -9.90 16.48
N ASP A 133 -31.73 -9.13 16.47
CA ASP A 133 -33.08 -9.64 16.20
C ASP A 133 -33.19 -10.26 14.80
N ASP A 134 -32.37 -9.77 13.84
CA ASP A 134 -32.25 -10.28 12.47
C ASP A 134 -31.36 -11.55 12.35
N GLY A 135 -30.83 -12.05 13.47
CA GLY A 135 -30.01 -13.26 13.53
C GLY A 135 -28.52 -13.00 13.78
N TRP A 136 -27.69 -13.94 13.33
CA TRP A 136 -26.24 -13.90 13.54
C TRP A 136 -25.56 -13.02 12.47
N ALA A 137 -24.60 -12.20 12.91
CA ALA A 137 -23.77 -11.37 12.06
C ALA A 137 -22.29 -11.43 12.49
N VAL A 138 -21.40 -11.08 11.56
CA VAL A 138 -19.95 -11.00 11.79
C VAL A 138 -19.49 -9.56 11.59
N GLU A 139 -19.00 -8.96 12.66
CA GLU A 139 -18.35 -7.65 12.62
C GLU A 139 -16.83 -7.79 12.57
N ALA A 140 -16.17 -6.76 12.04
CA ALA A 140 -14.72 -6.64 12.10
C ALA A 140 -14.24 -6.57 13.55
N ALA A 141 -13.16 -7.29 13.84
CA ALA A 141 -12.51 -7.21 15.14
C ALA A 141 -11.69 -5.92 15.22
N ASP A 142 -11.93 -5.14 16.27
CA ASP A 142 -11.23 -3.87 16.54
C ASP A 142 -10.83 -3.81 18.02
N ILE A 143 -9.82 -3.01 18.34
CA ILE A 143 -9.32 -2.80 19.70
C ILE A 143 -10.42 -2.31 20.64
N ALA A 144 -11.37 -1.50 20.15
CA ALA A 144 -12.52 -1.04 20.94
C ALA A 144 -13.40 -2.21 21.43
N ASN A 145 -13.42 -3.31 20.69
CA ASN A 145 -14.17 -4.53 21.01
C ASN A 145 -13.32 -5.60 21.67
N TRP A 146 -12.05 -5.31 21.99
CA TRP A 146 -11.11 -6.29 22.51
C TRP A 146 -11.59 -6.94 23.80
N GLU A 147 -12.26 -6.20 24.68
CA GLU A 147 -12.84 -6.74 25.91
C GLU A 147 -13.86 -7.87 25.68
N ARG A 148 -14.55 -7.84 24.53
CA ARG A 148 -15.50 -8.90 24.14
C ARG A 148 -14.81 -10.08 23.45
N LEU A 149 -13.54 -9.95 23.11
CA LEU A 149 -12.73 -10.95 22.42
C LEU A 149 -11.74 -11.65 23.34
N ARG A 150 -11.45 -11.07 24.51
CA ARG A 150 -10.46 -11.61 25.45
C ARG A 150 -10.93 -11.67 26.89
N GLN A 151 -10.24 -12.50 27.67
CA GLN A 151 -10.42 -12.57 29.11
C GLN A 151 -9.09 -12.88 29.80
N PHE A 152 -8.79 -12.19 30.89
CA PHE A 152 -7.64 -12.52 31.73
C PHE A 152 -8.05 -13.51 32.81
N MET A 153 -7.22 -14.52 33.04
CA MET A 153 -7.43 -15.54 34.06
C MET A 153 -6.16 -15.78 34.88
N ILE A 154 -6.33 -15.93 36.19
CA ILE A 154 -5.26 -16.27 37.12
C ILE A 154 -5.75 -17.44 37.97
N ASN A 155 -4.99 -18.54 38.00
CA ASN A 155 -5.36 -19.75 38.74
C ASN A 155 -6.82 -20.18 38.46
N LYS A 156 -7.21 -20.17 37.18
CA LYS A 156 -8.57 -20.48 36.69
C LYS A 156 -9.68 -19.49 37.12
N LYS A 157 -9.34 -18.38 37.77
CA LYS A 157 -10.29 -17.31 38.12
C LYS A 157 -10.21 -16.18 37.12
N VAL A 158 -11.36 -15.74 36.62
CA VAL A 158 -11.50 -14.58 35.75
C VAL A 158 -11.09 -13.32 36.50
N VAL A 159 -10.28 -12.49 35.87
CA VAL A 159 -9.92 -11.17 36.37
C VAL A 159 -11.04 -10.21 36.00
N ASP A 160 -11.58 -9.56 37.01
CA ASP A 160 -12.53 -8.46 36.84
C ASP A 160 -11.88 -7.31 36.06
N CYS A 161 -12.55 -6.88 34.99
CA CYS A 161 -12.07 -5.87 34.06
C CYS A 161 -12.61 -4.46 34.34
N SER A 162 -13.54 -4.27 35.29
CA SER A 162 -14.08 -2.94 35.64
C SER A 162 -13.16 -2.12 36.57
N LYS A 163 -11.85 -2.40 36.54
CA LYS A 163 -10.86 -1.79 37.43
C LYS A 163 -10.46 -0.42 36.93
N THR A 164 -10.25 0.49 37.87
CA THR A 164 -9.64 1.79 37.63
C THR A 164 -8.17 1.64 37.23
N GLU A 165 -7.59 2.66 36.60
CA GLU A 165 -6.18 2.65 36.17
C GLU A 165 -5.20 2.41 37.34
N GLN A 166 -5.52 2.95 38.53
CA GLN A 166 -4.72 2.76 39.74
C GLN A 166 -4.76 1.30 40.21
N GLU A 167 -5.93 0.66 40.18
CA GLU A 167 -6.09 -0.74 40.53
C GLU A 167 -5.39 -1.66 39.52
N TRP A 168 -5.44 -1.32 38.23
CA TRP A 168 -4.67 -2.02 37.20
C TRP A 168 -3.16 -1.90 37.43
N SER A 169 -2.68 -0.72 37.79
CA SER A 169 -1.26 -0.49 38.09
C SER A 169 -0.81 -1.32 39.29
N GLN A 170 -1.60 -1.37 40.37
CA GLN A 170 -1.33 -2.23 41.53
C GLN A 170 -1.37 -3.72 41.16
N TRP A 171 -2.33 -4.12 40.32
CA TRP A 171 -2.45 -5.48 39.83
C TRP A 171 -1.24 -5.89 38.99
N LEU A 172 -0.73 -5.04 38.10
CA LEU A 172 0.47 -5.28 37.30
C LEU A 172 1.70 -5.50 38.19
N VAL A 173 1.87 -4.69 39.24
CA VAL A 173 2.96 -4.89 40.22
C VAL A 173 2.82 -6.24 40.92
N LYS A 174 1.61 -6.65 41.30
CA LYS A 174 1.34 -7.95 41.94
C LYS A 174 1.56 -9.15 41.00
N MET A 175 1.36 -8.95 39.70
CA MET A 175 1.50 -9.96 38.65
C MET A 175 2.88 -10.00 38.01
N LYS A 176 3.80 -9.15 38.47
CA LYS A 176 5.19 -9.20 38.03
C LYS A 176 5.75 -10.62 38.19
N ASP A 177 6.33 -11.13 37.11
CA ASP A 177 6.93 -12.47 37.00
C ASP A 177 5.96 -13.65 37.21
N LYS A 178 4.64 -13.41 37.15
CA LYS A 178 3.61 -14.45 37.21
C LYS A 178 2.95 -14.65 35.86
N TYR A 179 2.64 -15.89 35.52
CA TYR A 179 1.85 -16.20 34.33
C TYR A 179 0.38 -15.82 34.53
N VAL A 180 -0.09 -14.90 33.70
CA VAL A 180 -1.51 -14.63 33.53
C VAL A 180 -1.97 -15.34 32.27
N THR A 181 -3.05 -16.13 32.35
CA THR A 181 -3.63 -16.73 31.16
C THR A 181 -4.46 -15.68 30.43
N LEU A 182 -4.18 -15.47 29.14
CA LEU A 182 -4.97 -14.61 28.27
C LEU A 182 -5.82 -15.50 27.38
N VAL A 183 -7.10 -15.64 27.69
CA VAL A 183 -8.03 -16.36 26.82
C VAL A 183 -8.46 -15.45 25.69
N ILE A 184 -8.37 -15.91 24.45
CA ILE A 184 -8.77 -15.18 23.25
C ILE A 184 -9.79 -16.03 22.50
N TYR A 185 -10.94 -15.43 22.20
CA TYR A 185 -12.04 -16.08 21.51
C TYR A 185 -12.00 -15.73 20.02
N GLU A 186 -12.00 -16.73 19.14
CA GLU A 186 -11.89 -16.53 17.68
C GLU A 186 -12.98 -15.60 17.11
N TYR A 187 -14.19 -15.69 17.66
CA TYR A 187 -15.36 -14.89 17.27
C TYR A 187 -15.95 -14.06 18.44
N GLY A 188 -15.23 -13.97 19.56
CA GLY A 188 -15.70 -13.26 20.76
C GLY A 188 -16.55 -14.07 21.72
N CYS A 189 -16.93 -13.43 22.82
CA CYS A 189 -17.59 -14.07 23.97
C CYS A 189 -19.08 -14.35 23.80
N MET A 190 -19.70 -13.89 22.70
CA MET A 190 -21.12 -14.15 22.40
C MET A 190 -21.39 -15.62 22.04
N ILE A 191 -20.36 -16.35 21.59
CA ILE A 191 -20.46 -17.78 21.30
C ILE A 191 -20.14 -18.56 22.58
N GLY A 192 -21.17 -18.87 23.35
CA GLY A 192 -21.06 -19.60 24.60
C GLY A 192 -20.85 -21.10 24.39
N ARG A 193 -21.67 -21.71 23.53
CA ARG A 193 -21.73 -23.17 23.33
C ARG A 193 -21.37 -23.59 21.91
N GLN A 194 -21.02 -24.86 21.75
CA GLN A 194 -20.77 -25.43 20.42
C GLN A 194 -21.98 -25.32 19.48
N GLN A 195 -23.21 -25.48 20.01
CA GLN A 195 -24.43 -25.31 19.20
C GLN A 195 -24.55 -23.90 18.61
N GLU A 196 -24.27 -22.86 19.41
CA GLU A 196 -24.30 -21.47 18.94
C GLU A 196 -23.21 -21.21 17.90
N LEU A 197 -22.04 -21.84 18.07
CA LEU A 197 -20.98 -21.80 17.08
C LEU A 197 -21.43 -22.45 15.78
N ASP A 198 -22.12 -23.58 15.83
CA ASP A 198 -22.60 -24.30 14.65
C ASP A 198 -23.70 -23.51 13.92
N GLU A 199 -24.63 -22.89 14.65
CA GLU A 199 -25.65 -21.99 14.11
C GLU A 199 -25.02 -20.76 13.45
N PHE A 200 -24.14 -20.05 14.17
CA PHE A 200 -23.39 -18.92 13.65
C PHE A 200 -22.56 -19.30 12.42
N THR A 201 -21.88 -20.44 12.48
CA THR A 201 -21.07 -20.94 11.38
C THR A 201 -21.95 -21.23 10.17
N THR A 202 -23.13 -21.82 10.36
CA THR A 202 -24.06 -22.12 9.27
C THR A 202 -24.61 -20.85 8.62
N VAL A 203 -24.93 -19.83 9.42
CA VAL A 203 -25.53 -18.58 8.93
C VAL A 203 -24.48 -17.65 8.30
N CYS A 204 -23.31 -17.53 8.92
CA CYS A 204 -22.35 -16.47 8.59
C CYS A 204 -21.07 -16.96 7.90
N ILE A 205 -20.65 -18.21 8.16
CA ILE A 205 -19.33 -18.72 7.78
C ILE A 205 -19.40 -19.85 6.74
N ARG A 206 -20.50 -20.59 6.60
CA ARG A 206 -20.66 -21.59 5.55
C ARG A 206 -21.33 -20.97 4.32
N PRO A 207 -20.87 -21.28 3.11
CA PRO A 207 -21.60 -20.96 1.90
C PRO A 207 -22.99 -21.60 1.93
N LEU A 208 -24.01 -20.87 1.48
CA LEU A 208 -25.42 -21.28 1.53
C LEU A 208 -25.69 -22.61 0.78
N LEU A 209 -24.89 -22.88 -0.25
CA LEU A 209 -24.77 -24.19 -0.88
C LEU A 209 -23.29 -24.59 -0.87
N THR A 210 -23.02 -25.79 -0.35
CA THR A 210 -21.73 -26.46 -0.51
C THR A 210 -21.90 -27.68 -1.39
N ASP A 211 -20.90 -28.02 -2.19
CA ASP A 211 -20.90 -29.29 -2.91
C ASP A 211 -20.69 -30.48 -1.95
N ARG A 212 -20.71 -31.70 -2.47
CA ARG A 212 -20.52 -32.93 -1.66
C ARG A 212 -19.19 -32.96 -0.89
N SER A 213 -18.24 -32.08 -1.22
CA SER A 213 -16.92 -31.97 -0.63
C SER A 213 -16.79 -30.76 0.31
N GLY A 214 -17.86 -29.98 0.52
CA GLY A 214 -17.86 -28.83 1.42
C GLY A 214 -17.28 -27.54 0.81
N ALA A 215 -16.99 -27.51 -0.49
CA ALA A 215 -16.56 -26.30 -1.19
C ALA A 215 -17.76 -25.41 -1.54
N THR A 216 -17.54 -24.10 -1.70
CA THR A 216 -18.56 -23.15 -2.20
C THR A 216 -19.18 -23.71 -3.48
N ALA A 217 -20.50 -23.91 -3.49
CA ALA A 217 -21.18 -24.45 -4.65
C ALA A 217 -20.98 -23.54 -5.87
N GLU A 218 -20.93 -24.18 -7.03
CA GLU A 218 -20.77 -23.53 -8.32
C GLU A 218 -21.79 -22.39 -8.56
N THR A 219 -23.01 -22.55 -8.05
CA THR A 219 -24.07 -21.54 -8.14
C THR A 219 -23.69 -20.26 -7.39
N THR A 220 -23.19 -20.38 -6.16
CA THR A 220 -22.74 -19.24 -5.36
C THR A 220 -21.51 -18.56 -5.98
N LEU A 221 -20.60 -19.32 -6.59
CA LEU A 221 -19.48 -18.73 -7.34
C LEU A 221 -19.96 -17.91 -8.55
N ARG A 222 -20.97 -18.39 -9.28
CA ARG A 222 -21.57 -17.64 -10.39
C ARG A 222 -22.23 -16.35 -9.93
N ASP A 223 -22.91 -16.37 -8.79
CA ASP A 223 -23.53 -15.18 -8.21
C ASP A 223 -22.46 -14.12 -7.87
N ILE A 224 -21.36 -14.51 -7.23
CA ILE A 224 -20.23 -13.60 -6.93
C ILE A 224 -19.63 -13.03 -8.23
N VAL A 225 -19.45 -13.87 -9.27
CA VAL A 225 -18.95 -13.39 -10.56
C VAL A 225 -19.91 -12.37 -11.18
N SER A 226 -21.22 -12.60 -11.14
CA SER A 226 -22.21 -11.63 -11.63
C SER A 226 -22.13 -10.31 -10.86
N SER A 227 -21.98 -10.37 -9.53
CA SER A 227 -21.80 -9.19 -8.69
C SER A 227 -20.49 -8.46 -8.95
N LEU A 228 -19.39 -9.16 -9.27
CA LEU A 228 -18.12 -8.56 -9.67
C LEU A 228 -18.20 -7.88 -11.04
N GLN A 229 -18.87 -8.51 -12.01
CA GLN A 229 -18.96 -7.97 -13.37
C GLN A 229 -19.80 -6.68 -13.42
N THR A 230 -20.74 -6.49 -12.49
CA THR A 230 -21.60 -5.29 -12.45
C THR A 230 -20.80 -3.98 -12.33
N PRO A 231 -19.93 -3.77 -11.31
CA PRO A 231 -19.12 -2.57 -11.21
C PRO A 231 -17.85 -2.57 -12.08
N TRP A 232 -17.30 -3.75 -12.42
CA TRP A 232 -15.95 -3.84 -13.00
C TRP A 232 -15.89 -4.13 -14.50
N SER A 233 -16.99 -4.56 -15.14
CA SER A 233 -17.00 -4.89 -16.57
C SER A 233 -16.72 -3.69 -17.49
N ALA A 234 -16.91 -2.47 -17.01
CA ALA A 234 -16.57 -1.25 -17.74
C ALA A 234 -15.07 -0.93 -17.68
N THR A 235 -14.35 -1.43 -16.68
CA THR A 235 -12.93 -1.13 -16.45
C THR A 235 -12.03 -2.27 -16.92
N PHE A 236 -12.46 -3.51 -16.69
CA PHE A 236 -11.68 -4.72 -16.94
C PHE A 236 -12.39 -5.66 -17.92
N GLN A 237 -11.62 -6.17 -18.87
CA GLN A 237 -11.98 -7.20 -19.83
C GLN A 237 -11.12 -8.43 -19.58
N ALA A 238 -11.75 -9.60 -19.42
CA ALA A 238 -11.05 -10.87 -19.32
C ALA A 238 -12.01 -12.03 -19.62
N GLU A 239 -11.44 -13.22 -19.84
CA GLU A 239 -12.20 -14.46 -19.94
C GLU A 239 -12.95 -14.78 -18.64
N GLN A 240 -14.06 -15.51 -18.77
CA GLN A 240 -14.89 -15.92 -17.62
C GLN A 240 -14.08 -16.67 -16.55
N VAL A 241 -13.03 -17.40 -16.94
CA VAL A 241 -12.14 -18.12 -16.02
C VAL A 241 -11.39 -17.17 -15.08
N VAL A 242 -10.98 -16.00 -15.55
CA VAL A 242 -10.28 -14.99 -14.74
C VAL A 242 -11.23 -14.36 -13.71
N TRP A 243 -12.46 -14.04 -14.12
CA TRP A 243 -13.51 -13.60 -13.19
C TRP A 243 -13.80 -14.64 -12.10
N ARG A 244 -13.83 -15.93 -12.48
CA ARG A 244 -14.00 -17.04 -11.53
C ARG A 244 -12.81 -17.18 -10.60
N MET A 245 -11.58 -16.92 -11.05
CA MET A 245 -10.39 -16.91 -10.20
C MET A 245 -10.50 -15.85 -9.11
N TRP A 246 -11.01 -14.66 -9.47
CA TRP A 246 -11.28 -13.60 -8.49
C TRP A 246 -12.41 -13.96 -7.52
N ALA A 247 -13.54 -14.47 -8.01
CA ALA A 247 -14.63 -14.92 -7.14
C ALA A 247 -14.20 -16.04 -6.17
N ASN A 248 -13.32 -16.95 -6.61
CA ASN A 248 -12.71 -17.95 -5.74
C ASN A 248 -11.77 -17.31 -4.70
N HIS A 249 -11.03 -16.28 -5.07
CA HIS A 249 -10.20 -15.55 -4.11
C HIS A 249 -11.03 -14.91 -3.00
N ILE A 250 -12.19 -14.33 -3.35
CA ILE A 250 -13.11 -13.73 -2.37
C ILE A 250 -13.74 -14.81 -1.48
N SER A 251 -14.24 -15.90 -2.07
CA SER A 251 -14.95 -16.94 -1.31
C SER A 251 -14.03 -17.86 -0.50
N ARG A 252 -12.71 -17.80 -0.68
CA ARG A 252 -11.71 -18.63 0.03
C ARG A 252 -11.71 -18.44 1.54
N ASN A 253 -12.02 -17.25 2.06
CA ASN A 253 -12.07 -17.01 3.50
C ASN A 253 -13.39 -17.50 4.13
N LEU A 254 -14.34 -17.99 3.32
CA LEU A 254 -15.68 -18.47 3.68
C LEU A 254 -16.54 -17.46 4.46
N ASN A 255 -16.04 -16.25 4.72
CA ASN A 255 -16.72 -15.26 5.54
C ASN A 255 -17.58 -14.35 4.66
N ARG A 256 -18.87 -14.69 4.56
CA ARG A 256 -19.81 -14.00 3.66
C ARG A 256 -19.95 -12.52 3.96
N SER A 257 -19.83 -12.11 5.23
CA SER A 257 -19.95 -10.69 5.60
C SER A 257 -18.85 -9.81 4.99
N THR A 258 -17.76 -10.42 4.51
CA THR A 258 -16.65 -9.71 3.87
C THR A 258 -16.77 -9.62 2.36
N TRP A 259 -17.73 -10.33 1.74
CA TRP A 259 -17.80 -10.46 0.29
C TRP A 259 -18.21 -9.16 -0.39
N ASP A 260 -19.22 -8.46 0.12
CA ASP A 260 -19.68 -7.21 -0.50
C ASP A 260 -18.58 -6.14 -0.52
N ALA A 261 -17.86 -6.00 0.59
CA ALA A 261 -16.68 -5.13 0.67
C ALA A 261 -15.59 -5.59 -0.31
N ALA A 262 -15.30 -6.88 -0.38
CA ALA A 262 -14.30 -7.43 -1.30
C ALA A 262 -14.68 -7.27 -2.78
N ILE A 263 -15.96 -7.34 -3.14
CA ILE A 263 -16.47 -7.13 -4.50
C ILE A 263 -16.24 -5.68 -4.95
N THR A 264 -16.35 -4.72 -4.03
CA THR A 264 -16.06 -3.30 -4.33
C THR A 264 -14.58 -2.95 -4.37
N SER A 265 -13.71 -3.86 -3.91
CA SER A 265 -12.26 -3.66 -3.93
C SER A 265 -11.65 -4.02 -5.29
N HIS A 266 -10.46 -3.51 -5.61
CA HIS A 266 -9.74 -3.89 -6.82
C HIS A 266 -9.28 -5.36 -6.78
N PRO A 267 -9.10 -6.02 -7.94
CA PRO A 267 -8.61 -7.39 -7.99
C PRO A 267 -7.22 -7.51 -7.35
N PRO A 268 -6.92 -8.63 -6.66
CA PRO A 268 -5.59 -8.90 -6.13
C PRO A 268 -4.52 -8.81 -7.23
N PRO A 269 -3.29 -8.33 -6.93
CA PRO A 269 -2.28 -8.03 -7.95
C PRO A 269 -1.97 -9.19 -8.92
N HIS A 270 -1.94 -10.42 -8.43
CA HIS A 270 -1.68 -11.61 -9.24
C HIS A 270 -2.83 -11.96 -10.20
N ILE A 271 -4.06 -11.54 -9.90
CA ILE A 271 -5.24 -11.71 -10.77
C ILE A 271 -5.41 -10.48 -11.67
N ALA A 272 -5.12 -9.29 -11.14
CA ALA A 272 -5.20 -8.02 -11.88
C ALA A 272 -4.40 -8.04 -13.18
N GLN A 273 -3.23 -8.71 -13.19
CA GLN A 273 -2.37 -8.87 -14.37
C GLN A 273 -3.02 -9.66 -15.51
N LEU A 274 -4.06 -10.44 -15.22
CA LEU A 274 -4.78 -11.24 -16.20
C LEU A 274 -5.96 -10.48 -16.84
N PHE A 275 -6.28 -9.29 -16.32
CA PHE A 275 -7.30 -8.41 -16.89
C PHE A 275 -6.68 -7.43 -17.89
N GLN A 276 -7.40 -7.19 -18.98
CA GLN A 276 -7.11 -6.14 -19.95
C GLN A 276 -7.99 -4.92 -19.65
N PRO A 277 -7.49 -3.69 -19.76
CA PRO A 277 -8.33 -2.51 -19.65
C PRO A 277 -9.29 -2.42 -20.84
N VAL A 278 -10.56 -2.12 -20.59
CA VAL A 278 -11.63 -2.06 -21.62
C VAL A 278 -11.39 -0.93 -22.62
N ASP A 279 -10.78 0.18 -22.20
CA ASP A 279 -10.55 1.32 -23.09
C ASP A 279 -9.24 1.26 -23.87
N SER A 280 -9.42 0.59 -25.01
CA SER A 280 -8.62 0.54 -26.23
C SER A 280 -8.31 1.89 -26.90
N ARG A 281 -8.37 3.06 -26.23
CA ARG A 281 -8.02 4.33 -26.91
C ARG A 281 -6.55 4.38 -27.33
N LEU A 282 -5.66 3.97 -26.43
CA LEU A 282 -4.23 3.86 -26.74
C LEU A 282 -3.98 2.74 -27.76
N SER A 283 -4.65 1.59 -27.60
CA SER A 283 -4.52 0.45 -28.51
C SER A 283 -4.97 0.79 -29.94
N ASN A 284 -6.14 1.41 -30.08
CA ASN A 284 -6.69 1.88 -31.35
C ASN A 284 -5.82 3.00 -31.96
N HIS A 285 -5.29 3.90 -31.13
CA HIS A 285 -4.36 4.93 -31.61
C HIS A 285 -3.06 4.30 -32.15
N LEU A 286 -2.49 3.32 -31.44
CA LEU A 286 -1.30 2.60 -31.89
C LEU A 286 -1.56 1.76 -33.14
N SER A 287 -2.72 1.11 -33.26
CA SER A 287 -3.08 0.37 -34.48
C SER A 287 -3.26 1.30 -35.68
N ASN A 288 -3.92 2.45 -35.49
CA ASN A 288 -4.10 3.44 -36.55
C ASN A 288 -2.77 4.08 -36.95
N PHE A 289 -1.92 4.41 -35.97
CA PHE A 289 -0.58 4.93 -36.22
C PHE A 289 0.28 3.90 -36.98
N ARG A 290 0.28 2.64 -36.56
CA ARG A 290 1.00 1.55 -37.24
C ARG A 290 0.53 1.37 -38.68
N ARG A 291 -0.79 1.42 -38.91
CA ARG A 291 -1.36 1.37 -40.27
C ARG A 291 -0.88 2.55 -41.13
N SER A 292 -0.90 3.76 -40.58
CA SER A 292 -0.43 4.97 -41.26
C SER A 292 1.06 4.89 -41.63
N VAL A 293 1.91 4.47 -40.68
CA VAL A 293 3.36 4.31 -40.91
C VAL A 293 3.64 3.25 -41.97
N ASN A 294 2.95 2.11 -41.93
CA ASN A 294 3.12 1.07 -42.95
C ASN A 294 2.70 1.56 -44.34
N MET A 295 1.58 2.26 -44.46
CA MET A 295 1.17 2.83 -45.75
C MET A 295 2.17 3.86 -46.28
N ALA A 296 2.76 4.68 -45.40
CA ALA A 296 3.80 5.63 -45.78
C ALA A 296 5.07 4.91 -46.26
N LEU A 297 5.45 3.80 -45.60
CA LEU A 297 6.57 2.96 -46.02
C LEU A 297 6.29 2.33 -47.38
N ASP A 298 5.12 1.76 -47.61
CA ASP A 298 4.72 1.16 -48.89
C ASP A 298 4.81 2.19 -50.04
N CYS A 299 4.37 3.44 -49.81
CA CYS A 299 4.51 4.53 -50.78
C CYS A 299 5.98 4.87 -51.09
N VAL A 300 6.85 4.87 -50.08
CA VAL A 300 8.28 5.13 -50.27
C VAL A 300 8.94 3.96 -51.01
N GLU A 301 8.61 2.73 -50.66
CA GLU A 301 9.12 1.53 -51.34
C GLU A 301 8.70 1.49 -52.82
N ALA A 302 7.44 1.81 -53.12
CA ALA A 302 6.95 1.95 -54.48
C ALA A 302 7.70 3.05 -55.25
N SER A 303 7.87 4.23 -54.65
CA SER A 303 8.62 5.33 -55.27
C SER A 303 10.09 4.97 -55.54
N ILE A 304 10.72 4.22 -54.64
CA ILE A 304 12.08 3.70 -54.84
C ILE A 304 12.12 2.72 -56.01
N ALA A 305 11.12 1.85 -56.14
CA ALA A 305 11.01 0.92 -57.26
C ALA A 305 10.86 1.67 -58.60
N ASP A 306 10.01 2.69 -58.66
CA ASP A 306 9.83 3.52 -59.86
C ASP A 306 11.13 4.23 -60.28
N ILE A 307 11.88 4.79 -59.32
CA ILE A 307 13.18 5.42 -59.58
C ILE A 307 14.19 4.40 -60.13
N ARG A 308 14.20 3.18 -59.59
CA ARG A 308 15.07 2.10 -60.11
C ARG A 308 14.72 1.75 -61.54
N GLN A 309 13.44 1.64 -61.86
CA GLN A 309 12.98 1.39 -63.23
C GLN A 309 13.39 2.51 -64.19
N LEU A 310 13.26 3.78 -63.79
CA LEU A 310 13.71 4.91 -64.60
C LEU A 310 15.21 4.88 -64.87
N ARG A 311 16.03 4.51 -63.87
CA ARG A 311 17.48 4.36 -64.06
C ARG A 311 17.80 3.26 -65.06
N GLU A 312 17.15 2.11 -64.96
CA GLU A 312 17.34 1.02 -65.91
C GLU A 312 16.98 1.44 -67.35
N GLN A 313 15.91 2.21 -67.53
CA GLN A 313 15.55 2.77 -68.83
C GLN A 313 16.62 3.74 -69.36
N LEU A 314 17.14 4.62 -68.50
CA LEU A 314 18.22 5.54 -68.88
C LEU A 314 19.49 4.81 -69.28
N ASP A 315 19.87 3.75 -68.57
CA ASP A 315 21.04 2.91 -68.91
C ASP A 315 20.87 2.26 -70.28
N ILE A 316 19.66 1.78 -70.61
CA ILE A 316 19.33 1.24 -71.93
C ILE A 316 19.46 2.32 -73.02
N PHE A 317 18.93 3.52 -72.78
CA PHE A 317 19.05 4.64 -73.73
C PHE A 317 20.50 5.05 -73.94
N GLU A 318 21.28 5.16 -72.87
CA GLU A 318 22.70 5.49 -72.91
C GLU A 318 23.49 4.44 -73.71
N SER A 319 23.27 3.15 -73.45
CA SER A 319 23.89 2.05 -74.18
C SER A 319 23.57 2.10 -75.68
N ASN A 320 22.32 2.41 -76.05
CA ASN A 320 21.92 2.57 -77.45
C ASN A 320 22.64 3.75 -78.12
N LEU A 321 22.71 4.90 -77.45
CA LEU A 321 23.44 6.07 -77.96
C LEU A 321 24.93 5.79 -78.12
N ASN A 322 25.56 5.13 -77.15
CA ASN A 322 26.97 4.72 -77.24
C ASN A 322 27.22 3.76 -78.40
N THR A 323 26.30 2.82 -78.64
CA THR A 323 26.37 1.92 -79.80
C THR A 323 26.30 2.72 -81.11
N ARG A 324 25.35 3.64 -81.25
CA ARG A 324 25.22 4.51 -82.43
C ARG A 324 26.45 5.39 -82.64
N LYS A 325 26.98 5.97 -81.56
CA LYS A 325 28.23 6.74 -81.59
C LYS A 325 29.38 5.90 -82.12
N SER A 326 29.57 4.69 -81.60
CA SER A 326 30.62 3.77 -82.05
C SER A 326 30.52 3.46 -83.56
N ILE A 327 29.30 3.26 -84.07
CA ILE A 327 29.04 3.07 -85.50
C ILE A 327 29.47 4.30 -86.31
N VAL A 328 29.08 5.51 -85.89
CA VAL A 328 29.46 6.76 -86.57
C VAL A 328 30.98 6.96 -86.55
N GLU A 329 31.63 6.73 -85.41
CA GLU A 329 33.08 6.81 -85.29
C GLU A 329 33.81 5.78 -86.18
N ALA A 330 33.23 4.59 -86.38
CA ALA A 330 33.74 3.62 -87.35
C ALA A 330 33.65 4.13 -88.78
N PHE A 331 32.50 4.68 -89.18
CA PHE A 331 32.35 5.31 -90.49
C PHE A 331 33.37 6.41 -90.73
N ILE A 332 33.65 7.25 -89.73
CA ILE A 332 34.66 8.31 -89.84
C ILE A 332 36.06 7.74 -90.07
N ARG A 333 36.43 6.64 -89.38
CA ARG A 333 37.74 5.98 -89.57
C ARG A 333 37.88 5.33 -90.95
N ASP A 334 36.78 4.89 -91.53
CA ASP A 334 36.78 4.21 -92.84
C ASP A 334 36.80 5.19 -94.03
N ILE A 335 36.69 6.50 -93.80
CA ILE A 335 36.85 7.51 -94.86
C ILE A 335 38.32 7.52 -95.29
N PRO A 336 38.66 7.16 -96.55
CA PRO A 336 40.03 7.16 -97.00
C PRO A 336 40.58 8.59 -96.96
N PRO A 337 41.87 8.78 -96.61
CA PRO A 337 42.48 10.08 -96.71
C PRO A 337 42.37 10.59 -98.15
N PRO A 338 42.21 11.91 -98.36
CA PRO A 338 42.11 12.47 -99.69
C PRO A 338 43.32 12.03 -100.54
N PRO A 339 43.13 11.75 -101.83
CA PRO A 339 44.22 11.43 -102.74
C PRO A 339 45.32 12.50 -102.67
N ALA A 340 46.59 12.09 -102.71
CA ALA A 340 47.72 13.01 -102.55
C ALA A 340 47.71 14.20 -103.53
N HIS A 341 47.08 14.06 -104.70
CA HIS A 341 46.94 15.14 -105.69
C HIS A 341 45.87 16.19 -105.34
N CYS A 342 44.96 15.90 -104.40
CA CYS A 342 43.96 16.83 -103.88
C CYS A 342 44.44 17.55 -102.61
N VAL A 343 45.53 17.09 -102.00
CA VAL A 343 46.16 17.75 -100.86
C VAL A 343 47.16 18.76 -101.42
N ILE A 344 46.82 20.04 -101.35
CA ILE A 344 47.74 21.12 -101.73
C ILE A 344 48.96 21.01 -100.81
N ASP A 345 50.15 20.88 -101.40
CA ASP A 345 51.40 20.86 -100.63
C ASP A 345 51.52 22.20 -99.90
N PRO A 346 51.50 22.22 -98.56
CA PRO A 346 51.62 23.48 -97.81
C PRO A 346 52.89 24.25 -98.16
N LEU A 347 53.95 23.58 -98.62
CA LEU A 347 55.19 24.23 -99.09
C LEU A 347 55.00 25.05 -100.37
N THR A 348 53.97 24.76 -101.19
CA THR A 348 53.64 25.58 -102.38
C THR A 348 52.90 26.87 -102.05
N GLN A 349 52.35 27.00 -100.84
CA GLN A 349 51.73 28.22 -100.33
C GLN A 349 52.62 28.97 -99.33
N MET A 350 53.76 28.40 -98.95
CA MET A 350 54.74 29.13 -98.14
C MET A 350 55.42 30.17 -99.02
N GLU A 351 55.04 31.43 -98.82
CA GLU A 351 55.77 32.58 -99.34
C GLU A 351 57.20 32.53 -98.81
N ASN A 352 58.17 32.47 -99.71
CA ASN A 352 59.59 32.47 -99.35
C ASN A 352 59.91 33.87 -98.82
N VAL A 353 59.96 34.03 -97.50
CA VAL A 353 60.34 35.29 -96.87
C VAL A 353 61.80 35.56 -97.22
N GLU A 354 62.11 36.73 -97.76
CA GLU A 354 63.48 37.13 -98.08
C GLU A 354 64.35 37.08 -96.81
N ASP A 355 65.50 36.40 -96.91
CA ASP A 355 66.48 36.30 -95.84
C ASP A 355 67.23 37.63 -95.71
N HIS A 356 66.65 38.55 -94.94
CA HIS A 356 67.26 39.85 -94.64
C HIS A 356 68.44 39.76 -93.65
N GLU A 357 68.83 38.57 -93.16
CA GLU A 357 69.99 38.43 -92.26
C GLU A 357 71.33 38.38 -93.01
N HIS A 358 71.31 38.19 -94.34
CA HIS A 358 72.51 38.01 -95.16
C HIS A 358 72.66 39.06 -96.28
N GLU A 359 71.99 40.21 -96.20
CA GLU A 359 72.28 41.34 -97.09
C GLU A 359 73.67 41.92 -96.76
N ASP A 360 74.58 41.74 -97.72
CA ASP A 360 75.93 42.30 -97.73
C ASP A 360 75.91 43.80 -97.41
N ILE A 361 76.34 44.15 -96.19
CA ILE A 361 76.59 45.53 -95.76
C ILE A 361 77.69 46.12 -96.65
N PRO A 362 77.42 47.10 -97.52
CA PRO A 362 78.48 47.78 -98.25
C PRO A 362 79.16 48.78 -97.32
N PHE A 363 80.47 48.58 -97.10
CA PHE A 363 81.35 49.54 -96.45
C PHE A 363 81.47 50.84 -97.29
N ASN A 364 80.94 51.96 -96.80
CA ASN A 364 81.66 53.25 -96.67
C ASN A 364 80.79 54.34 -96.02
#